data_AF-A0A6A4GVH9-F1
#
_entry.id   AF-A0A6A4GVH9-F1
#
_cell.length_a   1.000
_cell.length_b   1.000
_cell.length_c   1.000
_cell.angle_alpha   90.00
_cell.angle_beta   90.00
_cell.angle_gamma   90.00
#
_symmetry.space_group_name_H-M   'P 1'
#
loop_
_entity.id
_entity.type
_entity.pdbx_description
1 polymer ?
#
loop_
_entity_poly.entity_id
_entity_poly.type
_entity_poly.pdbx_seq_one_letter_code
_entity_poly.pdbx_strand_id
1 'polypeptide(L)'
;YGTNKRTQGQYVDGHEREDVVWYRQKVFIPHIQSLYDRMKMFDKDGKEVREAEPDYTLPNFTFNPAPRIVIWYHDESIFYAHDRRRRAWYHKDGPIKPYRKGEGLSLMIVDFVSAEFGWLGGPASGQSTHCIFCPGKNRDGYFTHEDVIQQAKDAMDILPEFGPDMEHIFIFDNATTHKKRADEALSARHM
;
A
#
# COMPACT_ATOMS: atom_id res chain seq x y z
N TYR A 1 29.98 -28.31 -7.13
CA TYR A 1 28.60 -27.82 -7.04
C TYR A 1 28.36 -26.85 -8.19
N GLY A 2 27.34 -27.08 -9.03
CA GLY A 2 27.03 -26.19 -10.15
C GLY A 2 25.58 -25.74 -10.06
N THR A 3 25.35 -24.43 -10.14
CA THR A 3 24.00 -23.85 -10.19
C THR A 3 23.65 -23.53 -11.64
N ASN A 4 22.94 -24.41 -12.34
CA ASN A 4 22.34 -24.06 -13.63
C ASN A 4 21.04 -23.28 -13.37
N LYS A 5 21.03 -21.98 -13.70
CA LYS A 5 19.85 -21.12 -13.64
C LYS A 5 19.29 -21.02 -15.06
N ARG A 6 18.05 -21.48 -15.31
CA ARG A 6 17.34 -21.07 -16.53
C ARG A 6 17.10 -19.56 -16.44
N THR A 7 17.56 -18.80 -17.42
CA THR A 7 17.28 -17.38 -17.57
C THR A 7 15.82 -17.22 -18.02
N GLN A 8 14.89 -17.16 -17.06
CA GLN A 8 13.61 -16.52 -17.33
C GLN A 8 13.89 -15.03 -17.50
N GLY A 9 13.31 -14.40 -18.52
CA GLY A 9 13.45 -12.95 -18.74
C GLY A 9 13.14 -12.19 -17.46
N GLN A 10 13.96 -11.21 -17.13
CA GLN A 10 13.76 -10.37 -15.95
C GLN A 10 12.65 -9.36 -16.27
N TYR A 11 11.65 -9.26 -15.41
CA TYR A 11 10.71 -8.15 -15.48
C TYR A 11 11.48 -6.86 -15.18
N VAL A 12 11.46 -5.92 -16.13
CA VAL A 12 11.99 -4.58 -15.91
C VAL A 12 10.81 -3.75 -15.43
N ASP A 13 10.81 -3.46 -14.14
CA ASP A 13 9.79 -2.59 -13.57
C ASP A 13 9.94 -1.19 -14.19
N GLY A 14 8.85 -0.65 -14.71
CA GLY A 14 8.81 0.61 -15.47
C GLY A 14 9.08 1.87 -14.62
N HIS A 15 9.65 1.68 -13.43
CA HIS A 15 9.96 2.69 -12.44
C HIS A 15 10.92 3.77 -12.98
N GLU A 16 11.83 3.38 -13.89
CA GLU A 16 12.82 4.28 -14.49
C GLU A 16 12.39 4.87 -15.85
N ARG A 17 11.10 4.72 -16.24
CA ARG A 17 10.58 5.42 -17.41
C ARG A 17 10.56 6.93 -17.17
N GLU A 18 10.86 7.71 -18.21
CA GLU A 18 11.01 9.17 -18.11
C GLU A 18 9.79 9.88 -17.50
N ASP A 19 8.58 9.45 -17.86
CA ASP A 19 7.32 9.98 -17.34
C ASP A 19 7.14 9.69 -15.84
N VAL A 20 7.47 8.47 -15.41
CA VAL A 20 7.43 8.05 -14.00
C VAL A 20 8.45 8.81 -13.17
N VAL A 21 9.69 8.91 -13.66
CA VAL A 21 10.76 9.67 -13.00
C VAL A 21 10.40 11.15 -12.90
N TRP A 22 9.86 11.73 -13.97
CA TRP A 22 9.41 13.12 -13.97
C TRP A 22 8.33 13.34 -12.91
N TYR A 23 7.28 12.50 -12.88
CA TYR A 23 6.21 12.63 -11.89
C TYR A 23 6.73 12.48 -10.47
N ARG A 24 7.58 11.47 -10.20
CA ARG A 24 8.23 11.24 -8.91
C ARG A 24 8.99 12.48 -8.45
N GLN A 25 9.84 13.05 -9.32
CA GLN A 25 10.76 14.14 -8.97
C GLN A 25 10.11 15.53 -8.97
N LYS A 26 9.09 15.76 -9.80
CA LYS A 26 8.48 17.09 -10.00
C LYS A 26 7.14 17.27 -9.33
N VAL A 27 6.44 16.18 -9.00
CA VAL A 27 5.10 16.24 -8.41
C VAL A 27 5.08 15.55 -7.05
N PHE A 28 5.35 14.24 -7.01
CA PHE A 28 5.15 13.46 -5.79
C PHE A 28 6.09 13.88 -4.65
N ILE A 29 7.41 13.89 -4.88
CA ILE A 29 8.38 14.26 -3.84
C ILE A 29 8.15 15.70 -3.33
N PRO A 30 8.03 16.74 -4.19
CA PRO A 30 7.76 18.09 -3.72
C PRO A 30 6.45 18.22 -2.94
N HIS A 31 5.40 17.51 -3.35
CA HIS A 31 4.13 17.51 -2.63
C HIS A 31 4.29 16.92 -1.24
N ILE A 32 4.89 15.73 -1.12
CA ILE A 32 5.13 15.10 0.18
C ILE A 32 6.04 15.97 1.07
N GLN A 33 7.07 16.59 0.51
CA GLN A 33 7.94 17.52 1.23
C GLN A 33 7.19 18.74 1.78
N SER A 34 6.20 19.27 1.04
CA SER A 34 5.37 20.40 1.51
C SER A 34 4.52 20.05 2.75
N LEU A 35 4.34 18.77 3.04
CA LEU A 35 3.58 18.28 4.18
C LEU A 35 4.45 18.06 5.43
N TYR A 36 5.78 18.02 5.28
CA TYR A 36 6.70 17.63 6.35
C TYR A 36 6.61 18.50 7.60
N ASP A 37 6.23 19.77 7.47
CA ASP A 37 6.14 20.66 8.63
C ASP A 37 4.98 20.31 9.56
N ARG A 38 3.93 19.68 9.03
CA ARG A 38 2.74 19.24 9.79
C ARG A 38 2.79 17.75 10.16
N MET A 39 3.85 17.04 9.82
CA MET A 39 3.99 15.60 10.05
C MET A 39 4.98 15.30 11.16
N LYS A 40 4.70 14.27 11.96
CA LYS A 40 5.75 13.64 12.78
C LYS A 40 6.69 12.85 11.89
N MET A 41 7.98 12.92 12.19
CA MET A 41 9.01 12.16 11.49
C MET A 41 9.73 11.22 12.44
N PHE A 42 10.03 10.03 11.93
CA PHE A 42 10.70 8.97 12.67
C PHE A 42 12.00 8.60 11.97
N ASP A 43 13.04 8.26 12.73
CA ASP A 43 14.24 7.66 12.18
C ASP A 43 14.04 6.16 11.87
N LYS A 44 15.10 5.53 11.36
CA LYS A 44 15.13 4.10 11.02
C LYS A 44 14.88 3.17 12.21
N ASP A 45 15.08 3.65 13.43
CA ASP A 45 14.92 2.89 14.67
C ASP A 45 13.53 3.16 15.29
N GLY A 46 12.67 3.91 14.58
CA GLY A 46 11.32 4.26 15.00
C GLY A 46 11.27 5.37 16.05
N LYS A 47 12.39 6.07 16.29
CA LYS A 47 12.42 7.18 17.23
C LYS A 47 11.94 8.46 16.54
N GLU A 48 11.04 9.18 17.20
CA GLU A 48 10.61 10.50 16.75
C GLU A 48 11.80 11.46 16.71
N VAL A 49 12.02 12.05 15.53
CA VAL A 49 13.09 13.02 15.27
C VAL A 49 12.56 14.43 15.01
N ARG A 50 11.26 14.56 14.78
CA ARG A 50 10.58 15.84 14.55
C ARG A 50 9.12 15.73 15.03
N GLU A 51 8.73 16.65 15.90
CA GLU A 51 7.33 16.87 16.26
C GLU A 51 6.59 17.60 15.14
N ALA A 52 5.28 17.39 15.02
CA ALA A 52 4.46 18.18 14.10
C ALA A 52 4.35 19.61 14.62
N GLU A 53 4.82 20.59 13.84
CA GLU A 53 4.74 21.99 14.24
C GLU A 53 3.36 22.55 13.86
N PRO A 54 2.67 23.25 14.78
CA PRO A 54 1.42 23.91 14.47
C PRO A 54 1.65 25.02 13.41
N ASP A 55 1.05 24.89 12.23
CA ASP A 55 1.13 25.92 11.18
C ASP A 55 0.05 26.98 11.42
N TYR A 56 0.50 28.17 11.85
CA TYR A 56 -0.34 29.35 12.12
C TYR A 56 -0.52 30.27 10.92
N THR A 57 0.03 29.93 9.74
CA THR A 57 0.07 30.82 8.56
C THR A 57 -1.01 30.52 7.52
N LEU A 58 -1.77 29.43 7.68
CA LEU A 58 -2.81 29.06 6.71
C LEU A 58 -4.05 29.98 6.84
N PRO A 59 -4.43 30.70 5.76
CA PRO A 59 -5.41 31.80 5.81
C PRO A 59 -6.86 31.38 6.10
N ASN A 60 -7.17 30.07 6.19
CA ASN A 60 -8.54 29.57 6.33
C ASN A 60 -8.86 28.90 7.67
N PHE A 61 -7.89 28.79 8.59
CA PHE A 61 -8.14 28.28 9.95
C PHE A 61 -8.03 29.43 10.94
N THR A 62 -9.07 30.26 10.99
CA THR A 62 -9.05 31.55 11.71
C THR A 62 -8.91 31.45 13.23
N PHE A 63 -8.89 30.26 13.84
CA PHE A 63 -8.74 30.12 15.30
C PHE A 63 -8.03 28.83 15.80
N ASN A 64 -7.41 28.04 14.92
CA ASN A 64 -6.65 26.85 15.33
C ASN A 64 -5.43 26.67 14.42
N PRO A 65 -4.27 26.22 14.93
CA PRO A 65 -3.20 25.79 14.04
C PRO A 65 -3.69 24.69 13.10
N ALA A 66 -3.11 24.62 11.90
CA ALA A 66 -3.42 23.57 10.95
C ALA A 66 -3.29 22.19 11.63
N PRO A 67 -4.26 21.26 11.43
CA PRO A 67 -4.19 19.94 12.03
C PRO A 67 -2.93 19.21 11.56
N ARG A 68 -2.39 18.37 12.46
CA ARG A 68 -1.22 17.54 12.15
C ARG A 68 -1.58 16.50 11.11
N ILE A 69 -0.67 16.16 10.22
CA ILE A 69 -0.92 15.19 9.16
C ILE A 69 -0.46 13.80 9.55
N VAL A 70 -1.32 12.82 9.28
CA VAL A 70 -1.00 11.39 9.33
C VAL A 70 -1.19 10.81 7.95
N ILE A 71 -0.13 10.23 7.39
CA ILE A 71 -0.17 9.55 6.11
C ILE A 71 -0.38 8.05 6.31
N TRP A 72 -1.37 7.51 5.61
CA TRP A 72 -1.72 6.10 5.55
C TRP A 72 -1.37 5.54 4.18
N TYR A 73 -0.37 4.66 4.12
CA TYR A 73 0.04 3.98 2.91
C TYR A 73 -0.79 2.71 2.73
N HIS A 74 -1.38 2.54 1.56
CA HIS A 74 -2.13 1.36 1.16
C HIS A 74 -1.31 0.50 0.21
N ASP A 75 -1.40 -0.82 0.36
CA ASP A 75 -0.81 -1.78 -0.59
C ASP A 75 -1.52 -3.15 -0.52
N GLU A 76 -1.42 -3.91 -1.62
CA GLU A 76 -1.88 -5.30 -1.71
C GLU A 76 -0.71 -6.28 -1.84
N SER A 77 -0.65 -7.26 -0.94
CA SER A 77 0.35 -8.33 -1.00
C SER A 77 -0.31 -9.69 -1.20
N ILE A 78 0.16 -10.45 -2.20
CA ILE A 78 -0.29 -11.83 -2.47
C ILE A 78 0.80 -12.82 -2.09
N PHE A 79 0.43 -13.78 -1.24
CA PHE A 79 1.26 -14.91 -0.83
C PHE A 79 0.76 -16.19 -1.48
N TYR A 80 1.66 -17.11 -1.80
CA TYR A 80 1.33 -18.39 -2.43
C TYR A 80 1.76 -19.57 -1.56
N ALA A 81 0.91 -20.59 -1.46
CA ALA A 81 1.14 -21.76 -0.60
C ALA A 81 2.40 -22.56 -0.97
N HIS A 82 2.86 -22.48 -2.22
CA HIS A 82 4.09 -23.11 -2.67
C HIS A 82 5.22 -22.10 -2.92
N ASP A 83 5.11 -20.86 -2.41
CA ASP A 83 6.22 -19.93 -2.44
C ASP A 83 7.39 -20.49 -1.61
N ARG A 84 8.57 -20.55 -2.22
CA ARG A 84 9.72 -21.25 -1.64
C ARG A 84 11.02 -20.83 -2.28
N ARG A 85 12.08 -21.00 -1.51
CA ARG A 85 13.45 -20.86 -2.00
C ARG A 85 13.73 -21.92 -3.08
N ARG A 86 13.78 -21.49 -4.34
CA ARG A 86 14.09 -22.34 -5.51
C ARG A 86 15.55 -22.84 -5.55
N ARG A 87 16.39 -22.38 -4.62
CA ARG A 87 17.77 -22.83 -4.44
C ARG A 87 17.87 -23.55 -3.11
N ALA A 88 18.14 -24.85 -3.16
CA ALA A 88 18.52 -25.62 -1.98
C ALA A 88 19.77 -26.45 -2.30
N TRP A 89 20.48 -26.86 -1.24
CA TRP A 89 21.61 -27.76 -1.33
C TRP A 89 21.10 -29.19 -1.20
N TYR A 90 21.49 -30.05 -2.13
CA TYR A 90 21.16 -31.47 -2.11
C TYR A 90 22.46 -32.27 -2.05
N HIS A 91 22.45 -33.35 -1.27
CA HIS A 91 23.54 -34.32 -1.34
C HIS A 91 23.51 -35.00 -2.71
N LYS A 92 24.68 -35.23 -3.31
CA LYS A 92 24.80 -35.82 -4.67
C LYS A 92 24.08 -37.17 -4.82
N ASP A 93 23.99 -37.93 -3.73
CA ASP A 93 23.37 -39.27 -3.69
C ASP A 93 22.01 -39.25 -2.96
N GLY A 94 21.49 -38.06 -2.60
CA GLY A 94 20.22 -37.93 -1.90
C GLY A 94 19.02 -38.02 -2.85
N PRO A 95 17.86 -38.53 -2.38
CA PRO A 95 16.65 -38.57 -3.20
C PRO A 95 16.20 -37.14 -3.57
N ILE A 96 15.93 -36.92 -4.85
CA ILE A 96 15.36 -35.65 -5.34
C ILE A 96 13.88 -35.65 -5.02
N LYS A 97 13.44 -34.77 -4.10
CA LYS A 97 12.01 -34.58 -3.81
C LYS A 97 11.37 -33.77 -4.95
N PRO A 98 10.40 -34.31 -5.70
CA PRO A 98 9.71 -33.56 -6.74
C PRO A 98 8.95 -32.36 -6.17
N TYR A 99 8.89 -31.28 -6.95
CA TYR A 99 8.11 -30.11 -6.57
C TYR A 99 6.64 -30.32 -6.88
N ARG A 100 5.78 -29.88 -5.95
CA ARG A 100 4.35 -29.65 -6.26
C ARG A 100 4.25 -28.66 -7.43
N LYS A 101 3.45 -29.00 -8.43
CA LYS A 101 3.21 -28.20 -9.63
C LYS A 101 2.45 -26.92 -9.28
N GLY A 102 2.85 -25.80 -9.89
CA GLY A 102 2.22 -24.49 -9.71
C GLY A 102 2.52 -23.83 -8.35
N GLU A 103 2.01 -22.61 -8.17
CA GLU A 103 2.23 -21.78 -6.98
C GLU A 103 1.31 -22.17 -5.81
N GLY A 104 0.29 -22.99 -6.06
CA GLY A 104 -0.66 -23.42 -5.04
C GLY A 104 -1.75 -22.37 -4.81
N LEU A 105 -2.43 -22.46 -3.67
CA LEU A 105 -3.44 -21.48 -3.26
C LEU A 105 -2.78 -20.13 -2.94
N SER A 106 -3.44 -19.04 -3.30
CA SER A 106 -3.01 -17.68 -2.96
C SER A 106 -3.76 -17.13 -1.74
N LEU A 107 -3.16 -16.19 -1.03
CA LEU A 107 -3.78 -15.38 0.01
C LEU A 107 -3.37 -13.94 -0.23
N MET A 108 -4.34 -13.06 -0.39
CA MET A 108 -4.10 -11.63 -0.53
C MET A 108 -4.39 -10.95 0.81
N ILE A 109 -3.48 -10.07 1.21
CA ILE A 109 -3.63 -9.18 2.34
C ILE A 109 -3.62 -7.75 1.81
N VAL A 110 -4.61 -6.96 2.20
CA VAL A 110 -4.73 -5.55 1.82
C VAL A 110 -4.97 -4.74 3.07
N ASP A 111 -4.22 -3.66 3.29
CA ASP A 111 -4.36 -2.82 4.48
C ASP A 111 -3.74 -1.44 4.31
N PHE A 112 -3.98 -0.57 5.30
CA PHE A 112 -3.34 0.73 5.45
C PHE A 112 -2.33 0.71 6.60
N VAL A 113 -1.21 1.40 6.43
CA VAL A 113 -0.19 1.56 7.47
C VAL A 113 0.32 2.99 7.57
N SER A 114 0.50 3.48 8.79
CA SER A 114 1.19 4.75 9.07
C SER A 114 2.43 4.50 9.92
N ALA A 115 3.40 5.43 9.85
CA ALA A 115 4.60 5.36 10.68
C ALA A 115 4.29 5.54 12.18
N GLU A 116 3.25 6.33 12.50
CA GLU A 116 2.90 6.66 13.88
C GLU A 116 2.03 5.60 14.56
N PHE A 117 1.02 5.08 13.86
CA PHE A 117 0.02 4.19 14.46
C PHE A 117 0.15 2.73 14.00
N GLY A 118 1.02 2.43 13.04
CA GLY A 118 1.11 1.09 12.46
C GLY A 118 -0.09 0.82 11.57
N TRP A 119 -0.64 -0.39 11.64
CA TRP A 119 -1.81 -0.80 10.85
C TRP A 119 -3.05 0.00 11.24
N LEU A 120 -3.86 0.39 10.25
CA LEU A 120 -5.07 1.14 10.50
C LEU A 120 -6.13 0.28 11.21
N GLY A 121 -6.43 0.67 12.43
CA GLY A 121 -7.49 0.09 13.22
C GLY A 121 -8.04 1.10 14.22
N GLY A 122 -9.27 0.88 14.65
CA GLY A 122 -9.96 1.72 15.63
C GLY A 122 -9.30 1.58 17.00
N PRO A 123 -8.63 2.64 17.51
CA PRO A 123 -7.97 2.57 18.82
C PRO A 123 -8.96 2.35 19.97
N ALA A 124 -10.23 2.72 19.81
CA ALA A 124 -11.27 2.51 20.81
C ALA A 124 -12.16 1.30 20.48
N SER A 125 -12.55 1.15 19.21
CA SER A 125 -13.49 0.10 18.77
C SER A 125 -12.83 -1.27 18.52
N GLY A 126 -11.53 -1.29 18.23
CA GLY A 126 -10.83 -2.48 17.74
C GLY A 126 -11.21 -2.88 16.31
N GLN A 127 -11.91 -2.03 15.57
CA GLN A 127 -12.18 -2.24 14.15
C GLN A 127 -10.86 -2.28 13.36
N SER A 128 -10.85 -2.95 12.21
CA SER A 128 -9.67 -3.06 11.38
C SER A 128 -10.05 -2.95 9.91
N THR A 129 -9.22 -2.24 9.14
CA THR A 129 -9.32 -2.17 7.68
C THR A 129 -8.68 -3.36 6.98
N HIS A 130 -8.10 -4.28 7.76
CA HIS A 130 -7.37 -5.42 7.26
C HIS A 130 -8.27 -6.35 6.46
N CYS A 131 -8.01 -6.46 5.16
CA CYS A 131 -8.71 -7.38 4.29
C CYS A 131 -7.89 -8.64 4.06
N ILE A 132 -8.46 -9.80 4.40
CA ILE A 132 -7.95 -11.11 4.02
C ILE A 132 -8.81 -11.63 2.89
N PHE A 133 -8.21 -11.74 1.70
CA PHE A 133 -8.91 -12.14 0.49
C PHE A 133 -8.29 -13.42 -0.09
N CYS A 134 -9.12 -14.33 -0.59
CA CYS A 134 -8.70 -15.60 -1.16
C CYS A 134 -8.93 -15.61 -2.69
N PRO A 135 -7.98 -15.11 -3.51
CA PRO A 135 -8.19 -15.02 -4.96
C PRO A 135 -8.44 -16.38 -5.63
N GLY A 136 -9.37 -16.40 -6.58
CA GLY A 136 -9.61 -17.51 -7.49
C GLY A 136 -11.09 -17.69 -7.88
N LYS A 137 -11.31 -18.20 -9.10
CA LYS A 137 -12.66 -18.42 -9.66
C LYS A 137 -13.61 -19.26 -8.79
N ASN A 138 -13.06 -20.21 -8.01
CA ASN A 138 -13.82 -21.06 -7.10
C ASN A 138 -13.56 -20.69 -5.62
N ARG A 139 -13.19 -19.43 -5.37
CA ARG A 139 -12.90 -18.85 -4.05
C ARG A 139 -13.60 -17.49 -3.98
N ASP A 140 -12.94 -16.44 -3.50
CA ASP A 140 -13.55 -15.12 -3.33
C ASP A 140 -13.59 -14.31 -4.63
N GLY A 141 -13.13 -14.88 -5.75
CA GLY A 141 -13.06 -14.21 -7.04
C GLY A 141 -11.78 -13.40 -7.21
N TYR A 142 -11.91 -12.15 -7.66
CA TYR A 142 -10.80 -11.22 -7.87
C TYR A 142 -11.08 -9.96 -7.05
N PHE A 143 -10.03 -9.38 -6.45
CA PHE A 143 -10.15 -8.12 -5.74
C PHE A 143 -10.42 -7.00 -6.75
N THR A 144 -11.52 -6.30 -6.54
CA THR A 144 -12.10 -5.34 -7.49
C THR A 144 -11.95 -3.90 -7.00
N HIS A 145 -12.29 -2.94 -7.86
CA HIS A 145 -12.33 -1.55 -7.44
C HIS A 145 -13.44 -1.26 -6.41
N GLU A 146 -14.54 -2.03 -6.42
CA GLU A 146 -15.58 -1.91 -5.40
C GLU A 146 -15.03 -2.28 -4.02
N ASP A 147 -14.19 -3.31 -3.96
CA ASP A 147 -13.53 -3.72 -2.71
C ASP A 147 -12.58 -2.63 -2.20
N VAL A 148 -11.79 -2.00 -3.08
CA VAL A 148 -10.93 -0.86 -2.73
C VAL A 148 -11.75 0.32 -2.18
N ILE A 149 -12.86 0.66 -2.85
CA ILE A 149 -13.74 1.75 -2.41
C ILE A 149 -14.37 1.43 -1.06
N GLN A 150 -14.80 0.19 -0.85
CA GLN A 150 -15.40 -0.21 0.42
C GLN A 150 -14.37 -0.15 1.54
N GLN A 151 -13.16 -0.67 1.32
CA GLN A 151 -12.08 -0.60 2.31
C GLN A 151 -11.71 0.85 2.66
N ALA A 152 -11.70 1.75 1.68
CA ALA A 152 -11.45 3.17 1.92
C ALA A 152 -12.58 3.83 2.76
N LYS A 153 -13.84 3.41 2.59
CA LYS A 153 -14.96 3.86 3.44
C LYS A 153 -14.80 3.35 4.87
N ASP A 154 -14.51 2.06 5.03
CA ASP A 154 -14.28 1.46 6.34
C ASP A 154 -13.12 2.16 7.07
N ALA A 155 -12.05 2.51 6.33
CA ALA A 155 -10.96 3.32 6.82
C ALA A 155 -11.42 4.71 7.29
N MET A 156 -12.21 5.41 6.48
CA MET A 156 -12.75 6.73 6.80
C MET A 156 -13.67 6.72 8.03
N ASP A 157 -14.43 5.64 8.25
CA ASP A 157 -15.29 5.49 9.43
C ASP A 157 -14.47 5.33 10.73
N ILE A 158 -13.25 4.80 10.65
CA ILE A 158 -12.32 4.62 11.78
C ILE A 158 -11.59 5.92 12.14
N LEU A 159 -11.26 6.76 11.16
CA LEU A 159 -10.41 7.96 11.36
C LEU A 159 -10.84 8.89 12.52
N PRO A 160 -12.15 9.16 12.76
CA PRO A 160 -12.57 10.01 13.88
C PRO A 160 -12.13 9.53 15.26
N GLU A 161 -11.84 8.24 15.43
CA GLU A 161 -11.36 7.68 16.70
C GLU A 161 -9.95 8.16 17.08
N PHE A 162 -9.16 8.63 16.11
CA PHE A 162 -7.81 9.16 16.38
C PHE A 162 -7.83 10.55 16.99
N GLY A 163 -8.87 11.34 16.74
CA GLY A 163 -9.04 12.68 17.27
C GLY A 163 -9.29 13.74 16.18
N PRO A 164 -9.89 14.90 16.54
CA PRO A 164 -10.25 15.94 15.60
C PRO A 164 -9.08 16.84 15.16
N ASP A 165 -7.90 16.68 15.77
CA ASP A 165 -6.70 17.48 15.55
C ASP A 165 -5.81 16.93 14.41
N MET A 166 -6.29 15.92 13.68
CA MET A 166 -5.56 15.22 12.63
C MET A 166 -6.20 15.37 11.26
N GLU A 167 -5.36 15.64 10.27
CA GLU A 167 -5.68 15.50 8.85
C GLU A 167 -5.08 14.18 8.36
N HIS A 168 -5.91 13.34 7.76
CA HIS A 168 -5.50 12.03 7.28
C HIS A 168 -5.38 12.03 5.76
N ILE A 169 -4.25 11.51 5.25
CA ILE A 169 -3.99 11.40 3.82
C ILE A 169 -3.78 9.94 3.47
N PHE A 170 -4.60 9.39 2.57
CA PHE A 170 -4.40 8.07 2.00
C PHE A 170 -3.50 8.14 0.77
N ILE A 171 -2.51 7.26 0.71
CA ILE A 171 -1.63 7.09 -0.44
C ILE A 171 -1.86 5.71 -1.03
N PHE A 172 -2.27 5.69 -2.29
CA PHE A 172 -2.42 4.49 -3.11
C PHE A 172 -1.35 4.46 -4.18
N ASP A 173 -1.05 3.25 -4.66
CA ASP A 173 -0.26 3.08 -5.86
C ASP A 173 -1.06 3.44 -7.13
N ASN A 174 -0.46 3.23 -8.30
CA ASN A 174 -1.05 3.56 -9.58
C ASN A 174 -1.74 2.37 -10.28
N ALA A 175 -2.09 1.30 -9.55
CA ALA A 175 -2.77 0.14 -10.09
C ALA A 175 -4.03 0.52 -10.85
N THR A 176 -4.35 -0.27 -11.89
CA THR A 176 -5.51 0.02 -12.75
C THR A 176 -6.84 -0.04 -12.00
N THR A 177 -6.92 -0.86 -10.95
CA THR A 177 -8.05 -0.95 -10.02
C THR A 177 -8.29 0.38 -9.30
N HIS A 178 -7.23 1.07 -8.88
CA HIS A 178 -7.30 2.38 -8.20
C HIS A 178 -7.68 3.52 -9.15
N LYS A 179 -7.51 3.32 -10.47
CA LYS A 179 -7.79 4.32 -11.50
C LYS A 179 -9.10 4.12 -12.24
N LYS A 180 -9.90 3.11 -11.85
CA LYS A 180 -11.19 2.88 -12.49
C LYS A 180 -12.10 4.08 -12.21
N ARG A 181 -12.69 4.62 -13.27
CA ARG A 181 -13.75 5.63 -13.17
C ARG A 181 -15.06 4.92 -12.86
N ALA A 182 -16.00 5.65 -12.26
CA ALA A 182 -17.36 5.16 -12.07
C ALA A 182 -17.97 4.69 -13.41
N ASP A 183 -18.88 3.72 -13.37
CA ASP A 183 -19.43 3.10 -14.57
C ASP A 183 -20.22 4.13 -15.42
N GLU A 184 -20.80 5.13 -14.76
CA GLU A 184 -21.49 6.27 -15.35
C GLU A 184 -20.58 7.43 -15.77
N ALA A 185 -19.26 7.32 -15.60
CA ALA A 185 -18.33 8.39 -15.95
C ALA A 185 -18.25 8.59 -17.48
N LEU A 186 -18.26 9.86 -17.90
CA LEU A 186 -18.09 10.24 -19.29
C LEU A 186 -16.79 9.66 -19.88
N SER A 187 -16.92 8.92 -20.97
CA SER A 187 -15.81 8.28 -21.68
C SER A 187 -15.82 8.71 -23.14
N ALA A 188 -14.70 9.28 -23.59
CA ALA A 188 -14.51 9.64 -24.99
C ALA A 188 -14.47 8.43 -25.95
N ARG A 189 -14.41 7.20 -25.42
CA ARG A 189 -14.47 5.96 -26.22
C ARG A 189 -15.89 5.47 -26.49
N HIS A 190 -16.88 6.04 -25.81
CA HIS A 190 -18.30 5.72 -25.98
C HIS A 190 -19.11 6.95 -26.45
N MET A 191 -18.43 7.92 -27.09
CA MET A 191 -19.08 8.95 -27.91
C MET A 191 -19.39 8.39 -29.29
#